data_AF-A0A4Q4TPS2-F1
#
_entry.id   AF-A0A4Q4TPS2-F1
#
_cell.length_a   1.000
_cell.length_b   1.000
_cell.length_c   1.000
_cell.angle_alpha   90.00
_cell.angle_beta   90.00
_cell.angle_gamma   90.00
#
_symmetry.space_group_name_H-M   'P 1'
#
loop_
_entity.id
_entity.type
_entity.pdbx_description
1 polymer ?
#
loop_
_entity_poly.entity_id
_entity_poly.type
_entity_poly.pdbx_seq_one_letter_code
_entity_poly.pdbx_strand_id
1 'polypeptide(L)'
;MNRFEELVAAIKDTLGPSSGLTSDDVDVGDLTLLMDQYASNEKEWFKYAIADDNMAYTRNLVDEGNGKANLLILVWTPGKGSPIHDHGNAHCLMKILKGEVTETRYDFPDGDRAKPMMVKSEQVYKANQTAYMADELGLHRVSNQGSDYAVSLHLYTPPNVAKYGCHIFDSATGEKKHIPNCGYHSMFGKVSGSSGKENTSCPATKAA
;
A
#
# COMPACT_ATOMS: atom_id res chain seq x y z
N MET A 1 -8.77 11.83 21.55
CA MET A 1 -8.02 11.51 20.34
C MET A 1 -6.82 10.68 20.78
N ASN A 2 -6.59 9.54 20.15
CA ASN A 2 -5.35 8.76 20.40
C ASN A 2 -4.25 9.20 19.42
N ARG A 3 -3.00 8.71 19.59
CA ARG A 3 -1.87 9.16 18.76
C ARG A 3 -2.00 8.77 17.28
N PHE A 4 -2.70 7.68 16.98
CA PHE A 4 -3.01 7.32 15.60
C PHE A 4 -3.98 8.33 14.97
N GLU A 5 -5.03 8.74 15.69
CA GLU A 5 -5.98 9.75 15.21
C GLU A 5 -5.28 11.12 15.02
N GLU A 6 -4.35 11.48 15.91
CA GLU A 6 -3.50 12.67 15.76
C GLU A 6 -2.62 12.60 14.49
N LEU A 7 -2.02 11.44 14.20
CA LEU A 7 -1.27 11.22 12.96
C LEU A 7 -2.17 11.42 11.73
N VAL A 8 -3.37 10.84 11.72
CA VAL A 8 -4.31 10.99 10.60
C VAL A 8 -4.68 12.46 10.37
N ALA A 9 -4.95 13.20 11.45
CA ALA A 9 -5.23 14.63 11.39
C ALA A 9 -4.03 15.42 10.85
N ALA A 10 -2.82 15.15 11.36
CA ALA A 10 -1.61 15.83 10.92
C ALA A 10 -1.30 15.58 9.43
N ILE A 11 -1.45 14.33 8.96
CA ILE A 11 -1.31 14.00 7.53
C ILE A 11 -2.29 14.82 6.69
N LYS A 12 -3.54 14.92 7.12
CA LYS A 12 -4.58 15.68 6.41
C LYS A 12 -4.28 17.18 6.38
N ASP A 13 -3.79 17.73 7.49
CA ASP A 13 -3.42 19.13 7.59
C ASP A 13 -2.21 19.45 6.69
N THR A 14 -1.19 18.57 6.66
CA THR A 14 -0.02 18.71 5.78
C THR A 14 -0.39 18.61 4.30
N LEU A 15 -1.33 17.75 3.93
CA LEU A 15 -1.87 17.69 2.56
C LEU A 15 -2.71 18.92 2.19
N GLY A 16 -3.13 19.72 3.18
CA GLY A 16 -3.94 20.91 2.96
C GLY A 16 -5.29 20.63 2.29
N PRO A 17 -5.99 21.67 1.81
CA PRO A 17 -7.34 21.55 1.27
C PRO A 17 -7.39 20.92 -0.13
N SER A 18 -6.30 20.95 -0.90
CA SER A 18 -6.30 20.55 -2.32
C SER A 18 -5.03 19.85 -2.80
N SER A 19 -4.03 19.66 -1.93
CA SER A 19 -2.71 19.22 -2.33
C SER A 19 -2.51 17.72 -2.12
N GLY A 20 -1.55 17.15 -2.85
CA GLY A 20 -1.10 15.76 -2.72
C GLY A 20 0.42 15.71 -2.82
N LEU A 21 1.06 14.55 -2.64
CA LEU A 21 2.52 14.38 -2.81
C LEU A 21 3.06 14.79 -4.20
N THR A 22 2.18 14.92 -5.21
CA THR A 22 2.55 15.42 -6.55
C THR A 22 2.48 16.94 -6.66
N SER A 23 2.04 17.63 -5.61
CA SER A 23 1.91 19.08 -5.60
C SER A 23 3.20 19.71 -5.10
N ASP A 24 3.65 20.80 -5.73
CA ASP A 24 4.91 21.48 -5.40
C ASP A 24 4.98 21.98 -3.93
N ASP A 25 3.82 22.04 -3.25
CA ASP A 25 3.66 22.50 -1.86
C ASP A 25 3.65 21.38 -0.81
N VAL A 26 3.72 20.10 -1.20
CA VAL A 26 3.75 18.97 -0.26
C VAL A 26 5.07 18.22 -0.39
N ASP A 27 5.92 18.33 0.64
CA ASP A 27 7.16 17.57 0.71
C ASP A 27 6.90 16.14 1.22
N VAL A 28 7.36 15.14 0.45
CA VAL A 28 7.37 13.73 0.87
C VAL A 28 8.07 13.57 2.22
N GLY A 29 9.10 14.37 2.49
CA GLY A 29 9.86 14.38 3.73
C GLY A 29 9.02 14.73 4.96
N ASP A 30 8.11 15.71 4.85
CA ASP A 30 7.24 16.10 5.97
C ASP A 30 6.26 14.97 6.33
N LEU A 31 5.64 14.36 5.32
CA LEU A 31 4.74 13.22 5.53
C LEU A 31 5.47 11.97 6.02
N THR A 32 6.70 11.75 5.56
CA THR A 32 7.58 10.69 6.07
C THR A 32 7.90 10.93 7.55
N LEU A 33 8.23 12.17 7.93
CA LEU A 33 8.52 12.55 9.31
C LEU A 33 7.32 12.31 10.23
N LEU A 34 6.11 12.68 9.79
CA LEU A 34 4.88 12.41 10.54
C LEU A 34 4.69 10.91 10.78
N MET A 35 4.86 10.09 9.73
CA MET A 35 4.78 8.64 9.87
C MET A 35 5.85 8.10 10.83
N ASP A 36 7.10 8.55 10.72
CA ASP A 36 8.21 8.08 11.57
C ASP A 36 8.04 8.46 13.06
N GLN A 37 7.52 9.66 13.35
CA GLN A 37 7.26 10.12 14.73
C GLN A 37 6.15 9.35 15.44
N TYR A 38 5.24 8.73 14.68
CA TYR A 38 4.23 7.86 15.23
C TYR A 38 4.83 6.50 15.63
N ALA A 39 4.86 6.23 16.94
CA ALA A 39 5.17 4.91 17.47
C ALA A 39 3.89 4.05 17.47
N SER A 40 3.87 2.99 16.66
CA SER A 40 2.71 2.12 16.46
C SER A 40 2.21 1.51 17.77
N ASN A 41 0.90 1.60 17.97
CA ASN A 41 0.19 0.98 19.08
C ASN A 41 -1.08 0.32 18.56
N GLU A 42 -1.12 -1.01 18.61
CA GLU A 42 -2.23 -1.82 18.06
C GLU A 42 -3.59 -1.39 18.59
N LYS A 43 -3.70 -0.98 19.86
CA LYS A 43 -4.96 -0.52 20.46
C LYS A 43 -5.56 0.72 19.80
N GLU A 44 -4.76 1.49 19.06
CA GLU A 44 -5.20 2.74 18.45
C GLU A 44 -5.75 2.55 17.04
N TRP A 45 -5.22 1.57 16.29
CA TRP A 45 -5.57 1.32 14.90
C TRP A 45 -6.28 -0.02 14.64
N PHE A 46 -6.39 -0.93 15.61
CA PHE A 46 -6.94 -2.29 15.41
C PHE A 46 -8.33 -2.30 14.76
N LYS A 47 -9.16 -1.27 15.01
CA LYS A 47 -10.50 -1.14 14.42
C LYS A 47 -10.50 -1.12 12.89
N TYR A 48 -9.37 -0.75 12.26
CA TYR A 48 -9.20 -0.72 10.81
C TYR A 48 -8.47 -1.97 10.28
N ALA A 49 -7.82 -2.77 11.13
CA ALA A 49 -7.03 -3.93 10.72
C ALA A 49 -7.90 -5.19 10.56
N ILE A 50 -8.80 -5.17 9.58
CA ILE A 50 -9.71 -6.28 9.30
C ILE A 50 -9.02 -7.27 8.34
N ALA A 51 -8.72 -8.48 8.83
CA ALA A 51 -8.07 -9.54 8.06
C ALA A 51 -9.08 -10.44 7.33
N ASP A 52 -8.60 -11.15 6.30
CA ASP A 52 -9.31 -12.25 5.64
C ASP A 52 -8.29 -13.32 5.22
N ASP A 53 -8.33 -14.49 5.87
CA ASP A 53 -7.40 -15.61 5.63
C ASP A 53 -7.44 -16.11 4.18
N ASN A 54 -8.54 -15.89 3.45
CA ASN A 54 -8.68 -16.30 2.05
C ASN A 54 -7.96 -15.33 1.09
N MET A 55 -7.67 -14.11 1.54
CA MET A 55 -6.98 -13.10 0.73
C MET A 55 -5.46 -13.15 0.96
N ALA A 56 -4.69 -12.61 0.01
CA ALA A 56 -3.26 -12.36 0.20
C ALA A 56 -3.02 -11.26 1.24
N TYR A 57 -3.82 -10.21 1.12
CA TYR A 57 -3.88 -9.09 2.03
C TYR A 57 -5.23 -8.39 1.87
N THR A 58 -5.68 -7.69 2.90
CA THR A 58 -6.86 -6.81 2.83
C THR A 58 -6.43 -5.35 2.73
N ARG A 59 -7.27 -4.51 2.10
CA ARG A 59 -7.08 -3.06 1.99
C ARG A 59 -8.20 -2.36 2.76
N ASN A 60 -7.90 -1.67 3.84
CA ASN A 60 -8.89 -1.11 4.76
C ASN A 60 -8.76 0.40 4.83
N LEU A 61 -9.75 1.13 4.29
CA LEU A 61 -9.71 2.60 4.23
C LEU A 61 -9.83 3.19 5.64
N VAL A 62 -8.86 4.02 6.01
CA VAL A 62 -8.82 4.78 7.26
C VAL A 62 -9.41 6.17 7.05
N ASP A 63 -8.94 6.87 6.02
CA ASP A 63 -9.33 8.26 5.72
C ASP A 63 -9.16 8.55 4.21
N GLU A 64 -10.05 9.37 3.64
CA GLU A 64 -10.01 9.82 2.23
C GLU A 64 -9.16 11.09 2.05
N GLY A 65 -8.47 11.53 3.10
CA GLY A 65 -7.69 12.77 3.16
C GLY A 65 -8.54 13.99 2.83
N ASN A 66 -8.12 14.67 1.76
CA ASN A 66 -8.79 15.83 1.14
C ASN A 66 -9.39 15.48 -0.25
N GLY A 67 -9.56 14.19 -0.57
CA GLY A 67 -9.99 13.71 -1.90
C GLY A 67 -8.87 13.59 -2.95
N LYS A 68 -7.64 13.98 -2.57
CA LYS A 68 -6.39 13.82 -3.34
C LYS A 68 -5.40 12.84 -2.71
N ALA A 69 -5.79 12.17 -1.63
CA ALA A 69 -5.02 11.08 -1.05
C ALA A 69 -5.95 9.97 -0.56
N ASN A 70 -5.40 8.79 -0.30
CA ASN A 70 -6.07 7.75 0.47
C ASN A 70 -5.11 7.20 1.52
N LEU A 71 -5.60 7.10 2.75
CA LEU A 71 -4.89 6.47 3.85
C LEU A 71 -5.51 5.11 4.14
N LEU A 72 -4.71 4.05 4.05
CA LEU A 72 -5.15 2.66 4.11
C LEU A 72 -4.34 1.88 5.15
N ILE A 73 -4.97 0.98 5.88
CA ILE A 73 -4.29 -0.11 6.56
C ILE A 73 -4.39 -1.36 5.72
N LEU A 74 -3.24 -1.94 5.39
CA LEU A 74 -3.14 -3.26 4.77
C LEU A 74 -2.78 -4.29 5.83
N VAL A 75 -3.50 -5.41 5.81
CA VAL A 75 -3.23 -6.58 6.67
C VAL A 75 -2.74 -7.72 5.79
N TRP A 76 -1.52 -8.18 6.02
CA TRP A 76 -0.82 -9.16 5.19
C TRP A 76 -0.89 -10.54 5.80
N THR A 77 -1.52 -11.46 5.09
CA THR A 77 -1.68 -12.86 5.53
C THR A 77 -0.31 -13.55 5.58
N PRO A 78 -0.02 -14.38 6.61
CA PRO A 78 1.24 -15.12 6.71
C PRO A 78 1.58 -15.89 5.43
N GLY A 79 2.83 -15.78 4.97
CA GLY A 79 3.34 -16.47 3.79
C GLY A 79 2.78 -16.01 2.44
N LYS A 80 2.07 -14.87 2.40
CA LYS A 80 1.47 -14.32 1.16
C LYS A 80 2.04 -12.95 0.82
N GLY A 81 1.83 -12.52 -0.43
CA GLY A 81 2.27 -11.20 -0.89
C GLY A 81 1.42 -10.66 -2.03
N SER A 82 1.73 -9.43 -2.42
CA SER A 82 1.19 -8.80 -3.61
C SER A 82 1.79 -9.42 -4.88
N PRO A 83 1.15 -9.27 -6.05
CA PRO A 83 1.88 -9.36 -7.31
C PRO A 83 2.94 -8.26 -7.41
N ILE A 84 3.83 -8.37 -8.41
CA ILE A 84 4.67 -7.25 -8.82
C ILE A 84 3.75 -6.22 -9.46
N HIS A 85 3.80 -4.97 -9.02
CA HIS A 85 2.86 -3.93 -9.48
C HIS A 85 3.46 -2.52 -9.53
N ASP A 86 2.78 -1.66 -10.28
CA ASP A 86 3.02 -0.21 -10.35
C ASP A 86 2.08 0.56 -9.40
N HIS A 87 2.28 1.87 -9.33
CA HIS A 87 1.49 2.80 -8.51
C HIS A 87 0.58 3.72 -9.34
N GLY A 88 0.49 3.52 -10.66
CA GLY A 88 -0.38 4.34 -11.51
C GLY A 88 -0.07 5.83 -11.42
N ASN A 89 1.22 6.17 -11.40
CA ASN A 89 1.74 7.53 -11.23
C ASN A 89 1.31 8.19 -9.90
N ALA A 90 1.18 7.39 -8.85
CA ALA A 90 0.98 7.84 -7.47
C ALA A 90 2.26 7.64 -6.64
N HIS A 91 2.44 8.51 -5.66
CA HIS A 91 3.42 8.34 -4.61
C HIS A 91 2.81 7.49 -3.48
N CYS A 92 3.63 6.64 -2.87
CA CYS A 92 3.25 5.75 -1.77
C CYS A 92 4.24 5.87 -0.61
N LEU A 93 3.74 6.22 0.57
CA LEU A 93 4.44 6.00 1.83
C LEU A 93 3.86 4.77 2.52
N MET A 94 4.73 3.85 2.94
CA MET A 94 4.35 2.61 3.62
C MET A 94 5.06 2.54 4.98
N LYS A 95 4.30 2.74 6.07
CA LYS A 95 4.79 2.54 7.44
C LYS A 95 4.38 1.16 7.97
N ILE A 96 5.31 0.41 8.54
CA ILE A 96 4.98 -0.87 9.18
C ILE A 96 4.43 -0.62 10.59
N LEU A 97 3.23 -1.11 10.85
CA LEU A 97 2.54 -0.99 12.14
C LEU A 97 2.74 -2.20 13.04
N LYS A 98 2.80 -3.40 12.47
CA LYS A 98 2.97 -4.68 13.18
C LYS A 98 3.73 -5.68 12.31
N GLY A 99 4.59 -6.47 12.95
CA GLY A 99 5.39 -7.49 12.26
C GLY A 99 6.47 -6.89 11.36
N GLU A 100 6.73 -7.58 10.27
CA GLU A 100 7.66 -7.15 9.22
C GLU A 100 7.14 -7.57 7.84
N VAL A 101 7.57 -6.85 6.81
CA VAL A 101 7.29 -7.18 5.40
C VAL A 101 8.57 -7.08 4.59
N THR A 102 8.69 -7.92 3.57
CA THR A 102 9.78 -7.89 2.60
C THR A 102 9.30 -7.15 1.35
N GLU A 103 9.99 -6.07 0.98
CA GLU A 103 9.84 -5.37 -0.29
C GLU A 103 10.92 -5.85 -1.26
N THR A 104 10.50 -6.41 -2.41
CA THR A 104 11.37 -6.70 -3.54
C THR A 104 11.08 -5.70 -4.65
N ARG A 105 12.08 -4.93 -5.10
CA ARG A 105 11.95 -3.97 -6.21
C ARG A 105 12.48 -4.55 -7.51
N TYR A 106 11.87 -4.12 -8.62
CA TYR A 106 12.21 -4.55 -9.97
C TYR A 106 12.32 -3.33 -10.88
N ASP A 107 13.15 -3.43 -11.91
CA ASP A 107 13.10 -2.49 -13.02
C ASP A 107 11.85 -2.76 -13.88
N PHE A 108 11.39 -1.73 -14.59
CA PHE A 108 10.38 -1.92 -15.62
C PHE A 108 10.93 -2.83 -16.74
N PRO A 109 10.10 -3.68 -17.36
CA PRO A 109 10.55 -4.53 -18.45
C PRO A 109 10.98 -3.69 -19.66
N ASP A 110 12.21 -3.90 -20.15
CA ASP A 110 12.70 -3.21 -21.36
C ASP A 110 12.26 -3.94 -22.64
N GLY A 111 11.43 -3.26 -23.45
CA GLY A 111 11.03 -3.71 -24.78
C GLY A 111 9.95 -4.78 -24.81
N ASP A 112 9.61 -5.23 -26.02
CA ASP A 112 8.43 -6.09 -26.27
C ASP A 112 8.69 -7.60 -26.15
N ARG A 113 9.89 -8.02 -25.69
CA ARG A 113 10.25 -9.44 -25.60
C ARG A 113 10.03 -9.97 -24.20
N ALA A 114 9.30 -11.09 -24.10
CA ALA A 114 9.10 -11.78 -22.84
C ALA A 114 10.44 -12.21 -22.23
N LYS A 115 10.74 -11.71 -21.03
CA LYS A 115 11.95 -12.04 -20.26
C LYS A 115 11.66 -11.99 -18.75
N PRO A 116 12.37 -12.77 -17.93
CA PRO A 116 12.25 -12.68 -16.48
C PRO A 116 12.54 -11.26 -15.98
N MET A 117 11.75 -10.80 -15.02
CA MET A 117 11.94 -9.50 -14.38
C MET A 117 13.21 -9.51 -13.53
N MET A 118 13.97 -8.43 -13.60
CA MET A 118 15.22 -8.27 -12.87
C MET A 118 14.95 -7.67 -11.48
N VAL A 119 15.40 -8.36 -10.43
CA VAL A 119 15.36 -7.81 -9.07
C VAL A 119 16.43 -6.74 -8.94
N LYS A 120 16.00 -5.54 -8.56
CA LYS A 120 16.87 -4.38 -8.30
C LYS A 120 17.35 -4.37 -6.85
N SER A 121 16.47 -4.68 -5.91
CA SER A 121 16.78 -4.74 -4.48
C SER A 121 15.75 -5.56 -3.72
N GLU A 122 16.15 -6.02 -2.54
CA GLU A 122 15.25 -6.63 -1.57
C GLU A 122 15.56 -6.08 -0.18
N GLN A 123 14.53 -5.67 0.56
CA GLN A 123 14.67 -5.05 1.87
C GLN A 123 13.54 -5.51 2.79
N VAL A 124 13.90 -5.88 4.02
CA VAL A 124 12.93 -6.15 5.10
C VAL A 124 12.68 -4.86 5.87
N TYR A 125 11.40 -4.51 6.03
CA TYR A 125 10.93 -3.40 6.86
C TYR A 125 10.20 -3.94 8.08
N LYS A 126 10.63 -3.49 9.26
CA LYS A 126 10.11 -3.86 10.58
C LYS A 126 9.19 -2.78 11.13
N ALA A 127 8.42 -3.14 12.16
CA ALA A 127 7.55 -2.21 12.87
C ALA A 127 8.21 -0.85 13.16
N ASN A 128 7.44 0.21 12.89
CA ASN A 128 7.81 1.63 12.91
C ASN A 128 8.68 2.15 11.79
N GLN A 129 9.25 1.32 10.91
CA GLN A 129 9.97 1.80 9.73
C GLN A 129 9.00 2.25 8.64
N THR A 130 9.40 3.28 7.89
CA THR A 130 8.67 3.82 6.76
C THR A 130 9.47 3.63 5.47
N ALA A 131 8.80 3.17 4.42
CA ALA A 131 9.32 3.05 3.08
C ALA A 131 8.61 4.03 2.14
N TYR A 132 9.28 4.39 1.04
CA TYR A 132 8.74 5.24 -0.01
C TYR A 132 8.85 4.55 -1.37
N MET A 133 7.79 4.63 -2.17
CA MET A 133 7.73 4.08 -3.51
C MET A 133 6.95 5.01 -4.45
N ALA A 134 7.41 5.09 -5.70
CA ALA A 134 6.75 5.74 -6.83
C ALA A 134 7.25 5.08 -8.11
N ASP A 135 6.56 5.30 -9.24
CA ASP A 135 6.88 4.60 -10.50
C ASP A 135 8.29 4.96 -11.02
N GLU A 136 8.84 6.13 -10.68
CA GLU A 136 10.22 6.51 -11.04
C GLU A 136 11.27 5.62 -10.35
N LEU A 137 10.90 4.94 -9.26
CA LEU A 137 11.79 4.05 -8.51
C LEU A 137 11.75 2.61 -9.02
N GLY A 138 10.77 2.28 -9.86
CA GLY A 138 10.58 0.96 -10.47
C GLY A 138 9.22 0.34 -10.12
N LEU A 139 9.19 -0.98 -10.09
CA LEU A 139 8.06 -1.80 -9.67
C LEU A 139 8.39 -2.47 -8.34
N HIS A 140 7.39 -2.91 -7.59
CA HIS A 140 7.68 -3.69 -6.39
C HIS A 140 6.68 -4.80 -6.10
N ARG A 141 7.11 -5.72 -5.24
CA ARG A 141 6.28 -6.72 -4.56
C ARG A 141 6.49 -6.54 -3.06
N VAL A 142 5.39 -6.56 -2.30
CA VAL A 142 5.43 -6.57 -0.84
C VAL A 142 4.87 -7.91 -0.36
N SER A 143 5.60 -8.57 0.55
CA SER A 143 5.21 -9.88 1.04
C SER A 143 5.42 -10.01 2.55
N ASN A 144 4.56 -10.80 3.18
CA ASN A 144 4.75 -11.26 4.55
C ASN A 144 5.35 -12.67 4.48
N GLN A 145 6.67 -12.77 4.66
CA GLN A 145 7.38 -14.05 4.74
C GLN A 145 7.33 -14.68 6.15
N GLY A 146 6.71 -14.00 7.11
CA GLY A 146 6.56 -14.46 8.48
C GLY A 146 5.39 -15.44 8.69
N SER A 147 5.31 -15.97 9.91
CA SER A 147 4.28 -16.93 10.34
C SER A 147 3.06 -16.28 11.03
N ASP A 148 3.11 -14.97 11.28
CA ASP A 148 2.01 -14.19 11.89
C ASP A 148 1.66 -13.00 10.98
N TYR A 149 0.48 -12.42 11.18
CA TYR A 149 -0.01 -11.29 10.43
C TYR A 149 0.90 -10.06 10.57
N ALA A 150 1.22 -9.44 9.44
CA ALA A 150 1.86 -8.13 9.38
C ALA A 150 0.84 -7.05 9.02
N VAL A 151 1.07 -5.83 9.49
CA VAL A 151 0.16 -4.69 9.26
C VAL A 151 0.98 -3.48 8.85
N SER A 152 0.51 -2.76 7.84
CA SER A 152 1.17 -1.54 7.34
C SER A 152 0.15 -0.44 7.03
N LEU A 153 0.52 0.80 7.32
CA LEU A 153 -0.19 2.02 6.94
C LEU A 153 0.35 2.53 5.59
N HIS A 154 -0.54 2.81 4.65
CA HIS A 154 -0.21 3.27 3.30
C HIS A 154 -0.88 4.61 3.04
N LEU A 155 -0.10 5.60 2.61
CA LEU A 155 -0.61 6.87 2.10
C LEU A 155 -0.31 6.93 0.59
N TYR A 156 -1.37 6.93 -0.22
CA TYR A 156 -1.27 7.10 -1.66
C TYR A 156 -1.72 8.49 -2.08
N THR A 157 -0.96 9.14 -2.95
CA THR A 157 -1.40 10.39 -3.58
C THR A 157 -0.73 10.64 -4.94
N PRO A 158 -1.50 11.04 -5.96
CA PRO A 158 -2.97 11.05 -5.97
C PRO A 158 -3.55 9.62 -5.84
N PRO A 159 -4.84 9.44 -5.50
CA PRO A 159 -5.45 8.12 -5.30
C PRO A 159 -5.72 7.39 -6.63
N ASN A 160 -4.77 7.44 -7.57
CA ASN A 160 -4.91 6.96 -8.93
C ASN A 160 -5.20 5.46 -8.96
N VAL A 161 -4.52 4.65 -8.14
CA VAL A 161 -4.78 3.20 -8.08
C VAL A 161 -6.22 2.87 -7.69
N ALA A 162 -6.82 3.65 -6.79
CA ALA A 162 -8.22 3.46 -6.41
C ALA A 162 -9.20 3.89 -7.53
N LYS A 163 -8.84 4.92 -8.31
CA LYS A 163 -9.72 5.50 -9.36
C LYS A 163 -9.58 4.83 -10.73
N TYR A 164 -8.37 4.44 -11.09
CA TYR A 164 -7.98 4.00 -12.43
C TYR A 164 -7.36 2.60 -12.45
N GLY A 165 -7.06 2.02 -11.28
CA GLY A 165 -6.37 0.75 -11.17
C GLY A 165 -4.86 0.86 -11.27
N CYS A 166 -4.20 -0.29 -11.29
CA CYS A 166 -2.76 -0.44 -11.46
C CYS A 166 -2.47 -1.53 -12.51
N HIS A 167 -1.21 -1.70 -12.86
CA HIS A 167 -0.74 -2.88 -13.59
C HIS A 167 -0.07 -3.86 -12.64
N ILE A 168 -0.31 -5.13 -12.90
CA ILE A 168 0.46 -6.23 -12.34
C ILE A 168 1.36 -6.83 -13.41
N PHE A 169 2.50 -7.36 -13.00
CA PHE A 169 3.52 -7.88 -13.91
C PHE A 169 3.82 -9.34 -13.57
N ASP A 170 3.92 -10.16 -14.61
CA ASP A 170 4.39 -11.54 -14.49
C ASP A 170 5.91 -11.56 -14.32
N SER A 171 6.41 -12.22 -13.27
CA SER A 171 7.84 -12.23 -12.97
C SER A 171 8.69 -12.99 -13.99
N ALA A 172 8.12 -13.96 -14.71
CA ALA A 172 8.84 -14.80 -15.66
C ALA A 172 8.87 -14.21 -17.07
N THR A 173 7.85 -13.44 -17.44
CA THR A 173 7.73 -12.88 -18.80
C THR A 173 7.83 -11.35 -18.84
N GLY A 174 7.58 -10.65 -17.74
CA GLY A 174 7.46 -9.20 -17.71
C GLY A 174 6.15 -8.68 -18.33
N GLU A 175 5.25 -9.58 -18.74
CA GLU A 175 3.95 -9.21 -19.28
C GLU A 175 3.12 -8.46 -18.24
N LYS A 176 2.52 -7.35 -18.65
CA LYS A 176 1.68 -6.53 -17.77
C LYS A 176 0.19 -6.77 -18.03
N LYS A 177 -0.59 -6.78 -16.95
CA LYS A 177 -2.05 -6.83 -17.00
C LYS A 177 -2.62 -5.67 -16.20
N HIS A 178 -3.51 -4.90 -16.80
CA HIS A 178 -4.24 -3.85 -16.10
C HIS A 178 -5.30 -4.46 -15.19
N ILE A 179 -5.32 -4.02 -13.93
CA ILE A 179 -6.30 -4.41 -12.91
C ILE A 179 -7.16 -3.19 -12.61
N PRO A 180 -8.39 -3.14 -13.15
CA PRO A 180 -9.30 -2.03 -12.86
C PRO A 180 -9.78 -2.12 -11.41
N ASN A 181 -9.97 -0.97 -10.77
CA ASN A 181 -10.63 -0.83 -9.47
C ASN A 181 -10.05 -1.71 -8.35
N CYS A 182 -8.90 -1.29 -7.79
CA CYS A 182 -8.38 -1.86 -6.55
C CYS A 182 -9.22 -1.40 -5.35
N GLY A 183 -10.35 -2.07 -5.12
CA GLY A 183 -11.33 -1.75 -4.09
C GLY A 183 -10.84 -1.93 -2.65
N TYR A 184 -11.73 -1.59 -1.71
CA TYR A 184 -11.50 -1.74 -0.28
C TYR A 184 -12.22 -2.97 0.25
N HIS A 185 -11.56 -3.72 1.13
CA HIS A 185 -12.18 -4.78 1.92
C HIS A 185 -13.09 -4.18 3.00
N SER A 186 -12.64 -3.11 3.65
CA SER A 186 -13.41 -2.35 4.62
C SER A 186 -13.19 -0.85 4.48
N MET A 187 -14.15 -0.06 4.94
CA MET A 187 -14.06 1.39 5.01
C MET A 187 -14.41 1.85 6.42
N PHE A 188 -13.55 2.69 7.01
CA PHE A 188 -13.75 3.31 8.32
C PHE A 188 -14.00 2.29 9.44
N GLY A 189 -13.34 1.13 9.35
CA GLY A 189 -13.45 0.04 10.32
C GLY A 189 -14.72 -0.83 10.18
N LYS A 190 -15.41 -0.75 9.04
CA LYS A 190 -16.58 -1.58 8.73
C LYS A 190 -16.39 -2.27 7.39
N VAL A 191 -16.57 -3.60 7.36
CA VAL A 191 -16.57 -4.36 6.10
C VAL A 191 -17.66 -3.80 5.20
N SER A 192 -17.30 -3.51 3.96
CA SER A 192 -18.26 -3.05 2.96
C SER A 192 -19.30 -4.15 2.76
N GLY A 193 -20.56 -3.90 3.12
CA GLY A 193 -21.64 -4.86 2.94
C GLY A 193 -21.69 -5.32 1.48
N SER A 194 -21.78 -6.64 1.28
CA SER A 194 -21.80 -7.34 0.00
C SER A 194 -22.75 -6.68 -1.02
N SER A 195 -22.25 -5.74 -1.79
CA SER A 195 -22.98 -5.10 -2.89
C SER A 195 -22.64 -5.78 -4.21
N GLY A 196 -22.73 -7.11 -4.27
CA GLY A 196 -22.88 -7.89 -5.52
C GLY A 196 -21.85 -7.67 -6.64
N LYS A 197 -20.77 -6.91 -6.41
CA LYS A 197 -19.65 -6.74 -7.31
C LYS A 197 -18.50 -7.48 -6.66
N GLU A 198 -18.00 -8.52 -7.32
CA GLU A 198 -16.79 -9.22 -6.91
C GLU A 198 -15.74 -8.17 -6.55
N ASN A 199 -15.32 -8.17 -5.29
CA ASN A 199 -14.22 -7.35 -4.84
C ASN A 199 -12.99 -7.92 -5.55
N THR A 200 -12.61 -7.38 -6.70
CA THR A 200 -11.47 -7.83 -7.49
C THR A 200 -10.19 -7.42 -6.75
N SER A 201 -9.90 -8.09 -5.65
CA SER A 201 -8.60 -8.04 -5.02
C SER A 201 -7.56 -8.49 -6.04
N CYS A 202 -6.42 -7.80 -6.07
CA CYS A 202 -5.29 -8.26 -6.89
C CYS A 202 -5.02 -9.74 -6.62
N PRO A 203 -4.77 -10.56 -7.66
CA PRO A 203 -4.57 -11.99 -7.52
C PRO A 203 -3.45 -12.27 -6.52
N ALA A 204 -3.70 -13.22 -5.62
CA ALA A 204 -2.75 -13.60 -4.58
C ALA A 204 -1.50 -14.24 -5.18
N THR A 205 -0.33 -13.88 -4.66
CA THR A 205 0.92 -14.60 -4.91
C THR A 205 1.41 -15.23 -3.61
N LYS A 206 2.08 -16.39 -3.70
CA LYS A 206 2.84 -16.92 -2.57
C LYS A 206 3.99 -15.94 -2.29
N ALA A 207 4.32 -15.74 -1.01
CA ALA A 207 5.58 -15.08 -0.68
C ALA A 207 6.70 -15.92 -1.32
N ALA A 208 7.46 -15.29 -2.21
CA ALA A 208 8.62 -15.91 -2.85
C ALA A 208 9.86 -15.68 -1.98
#